data_AF-A0A520XZP9-F1
#
_entry.id   AF-A0A520XZP9-F1
#
_cell.length_a   1.000
_cell.length_b   1.000
_cell.length_c   1.000
_cell.angle_alpha   90.00
_cell.angle_beta   90.00
_cell.angle_gamma   90.00
#
_symmetry.space_group_name_H-M   'P 1'
#
loop_
_entity.id
_entity.type
_entity.pdbx_description
1 polymer ?
#
loop_
_entity_poly.entity_id
_entity_poly.type
_entity_poly.pdbx_seq_one_letter_code
_entity_poly.pdbx_strand_id
1 'polypeptide(L)'
;MASSRTKITEIVTGLAMMGFPSVDRALAVRPDWFHNVTDDEYDLLADERAQGDFESDFDTAWHHGERFLASADGLRGRVPDRVEWQGPGKPPGYDQIPADLRVDHVFLVSCKYGSDILYNASPAHVFDRLLAEKRGDRTDWFLEVAPEAYHDLYRRSVAAAGLDDMPETVAQLDGETRQRLKDALPTRGAWPDELAAPYRDFVNAVSVATAHRWKDNLADRSDQELMLWRLLRFQPAPYFVLGQSSDGTPLRFRVGTPSDFRRNYAIRAFDVWADAMGQPMVRWRAELRGARKPIEGHVEVRWSRGRFGGVPEAKVILDTPHHDVANYHPIA
;
A
#
# COMPACT_ATOMS: atom_id res chain seq x y z
N MET A 1 -15.84 -1.51 9.36
CA MET A 1 -15.75 -2.97 9.59
C MET A 1 -14.80 -3.56 8.56
N ALA A 2 -14.00 -4.57 8.92
CA ALA A 2 -13.18 -5.31 7.96
C ALA A 2 -14.08 -6.12 7.00
N SER A 3 -13.62 -6.35 5.77
CA SER A 3 -14.34 -7.22 4.82
C SER A 3 -14.25 -8.69 5.24
N SER A 4 -15.17 -9.55 4.78
CA SER A 4 -15.11 -11.01 5.00
C SER A 4 -13.75 -11.58 4.58
N ARG A 5 -13.28 -11.23 3.37
CA ARG A 5 -11.96 -11.64 2.87
C ARG A 5 -10.82 -11.24 3.81
N THR A 6 -10.82 -10.01 4.33
CA THR A 6 -9.80 -9.57 5.31
C THR A 6 -9.79 -10.46 6.56
N LYS A 7 -10.97 -10.68 7.15
CA LYS A 7 -11.12 -11.54 8.34
C LYS A 7 -10.63 -12.96 8.06
N ILE A 8 -11.03 -13.55 6.93
CA ILE A 8 -10.59 -14.88 6.49
C ILE A 8 -9.07 -14.90 6.42
N THR A 9 -8.47 -14.01 5.63
CA THR A 9 -7.03 -14.06 5.37
C THR A 9 -6.17 -13.84 6.62
N GLU A 10 -6.61 -13.03 7.58
CA GLU A 10 -5.86 -12.74 8.80
C GLU A 10 -6.09 -13.81 9.87
N ILE A 11 -7.34 -14.11 10.21
CA ILE A 11 -7.68 -15.02 11.31
C ILE A 11 -7.31 -16.46 10.94
N VAL A 12 -7.59 -16.91 9.71
CA VAL A 12 -7.27 -18.29 9.28
C VAL A 12 -5.76 -18.52 9.24
N THR A 13 -4.98 -17.51 8.82
CA THR A 13 -3.51 -17.56 8.92
C THR A 13 -3.06 -17.76 10.37
N GLY A 14 -3.67 -17.03 11.32
CA GLY A 14 -3.37 -17.20 12.76
C GLY A 14 -3.77 -18.57 13.32
N LEU A 15 -4.94 -19.10 12.92
CA LEU A 15 -5.43 -20.42 13.37
C LEU A 15 -4.50 -21.54 12.89
N ALA A 16 -4.02 -21.47 11.66
CA ALA A 16 -3.08 -22.45 11.11
C ALA A 16 -1.74 -22.48 11.89
N MET A 17 -1.29 -21.34 12.42
CA MET A 17 -0.08 -21.28 13.26
C MET A 17 -0.23 -22.08 14.57
N MET A 18 -1.45 -22.38 15.00
CA MET A 18 -1.72 -23.13 16.23
C MET A 18 -1.60 -24.65 16.07
N GLY A 19 -1.25 -25.14 14.88
CA GLY A 19 -0.98 -26.57 14.66
C GLY A 19 -2.23 -27.46 14.61
N PHE A 20 -3.41 -26.88 14.41
CA PHE A 20 -4.62 -27.66 14.13
C PHE A 20 -4.49 -28.40 12.78
N PRO A 21 -5.19 -29.53 12.59
CA PRO A 21 -5.08 -30.33 11.37
C PRO A 21 -5.88 -29.78 10.18
N SER A 22 -6.85 -28.88 10.42
CA SER A 22 -7.66 -28.27 9.37
C SER A 22 -8.36 -26.99 9.86
N VAL A 23 -8.77 -26.14 8.92
CA VAL A 23 -9.60 -24.95 9.17
C VAL A 23 -10.85 -25.32 9.96
N ASP A 24 -11.59 -26.35 9.49
CA ASP A 24 -12.86 -26.75 10.10
C ASP A 24 -12.67 -27.19 11.56
N ARG A 25 -11.56 -27.87 11.87
CA ARG A 25 -11.25 -28.24 13.25
C ARG A 25 -10.94 -27.02 14.10
N ALA A 26 -10.16 -26.07 13.58
CA ALA A 26 -9.81 -24.86 14.32
C ALA A 26 -11.04 -23.99 14.61
N LEU A 27 -11.93 -23.80 13.63
CA LEU A 27 -13.19 -23.08 13.79
C LEU A 27 -14.16 -23.77 14.76
N ALA A 28 -14.19 -25.10 14.78
CA ALA A 28 -15.01 -25.85 15.73
C ALA A 28 -14.47 -25.78 17.18
N VAL A 29 -13.15 -25.70 17.36
CA VAL A 29 -12.52 -25.64 18.69
C VAL A 29 -12.63 -24.26 19.30
N ARG A 30 -12.50 -23.18 18.50
CA ARG A 30 -12.45 -21.79 18.97
C ARG A 30 -11.45 -21.59 20.11
N PRO A 31 -10.14 -21.76 19.83
CA PRO A 31 -9.10 -21.73 20.86
C PRO A 31 -9.16 -20.45 21.70
N ASP A 32 -9.22 -20.59 23.02
CA ASP A 32 -9.28 -19.48 23.98
C ASP A 32 -7.95 -18.71 24.09
N TRP A 33 -6.87 -19.26 23.53
CA TRP A 33 -5.57 -18.61 23.36
C TRP A 33 -5.39 -17.90 22.00
N PHE A 34 -6.44 -17.84 21.16
CA PHE A 34 -6.53 -16.86 20.06
C PHE A 34 -7.34 -15.66 20.52
N HIS A 35 -6.65 -14.59 20.92
CA HIS A 35 -7.30 -13.41 21.45
C HIS A 35 -7.79 -12.44 20.37
N ASN A 36 -8.80 -11.67 20.78
CA ASN A 36 -9.47 -10.63 20.02
C ASN A 36 -10.27 -11.12 18.81
N VAL A 37 -10.56 -12.42 18.73
CA VAL A 37 -11.52 -12.98 17.78
C VAL A 37 -12.81 -13.29 18.54
N THR A 38 -13.92 -12.67 18.18
CA THR A 38 -15.21 -12.85 18.86
C THR A 38 -15.95 -14.10 18.38
N ASP A 39 -16.94 -14.56 19.13
CA ASP A 39 -17.83 -15.65 18.67
C ASP A 39 -18.52 -15.30 17.35
N ASP A 40 -18.98 -14.05 17.19
CA ASP A 40 -19.56 -13.57 15.93
C ASP A 40 -18.58 -13.70 14.74
N GLU A 41 -17.28 -13.59 14.99
CA GLU A 41 -16.25 -13.73 13.96
C GLU A 41 -16.00 -15.19 13.63
N TYR A 42 -16.01 -16.08 14.61
CA TYR A 42 -15.98 -17.51 14.35
C TYR A 42 -17.23 -18.00 13.61
N ASP A 43 -18.41 -17.52 14.00
CA ASP A 43 -19.69 -17.83 13.33
C ASP A 43 -19.65 -17.37 11.87
N LEU A 44 -19.24 -16.11 11.63
CA LEU A 44 -19.07 -15.59 10.27
C LEU A 44 -18.10 -16.45 9.45
N LEU A 45 -16.93 -16.80 10.00
CA LEU A 45 -15.96 -17.62 9.25
C LEU A 45 -16.48 -19.03 8.96
N ALA A 46 -17.23 -19.64 9.88
CA ALA A 46 -17.84 -20.94 9.67
C ALA A 46 -18.93 -20.90 8.57
N ASP A 47 -19.74 -19.84 8.57
CA ASP A 47 -20.78 -19.63 7.55
C ASP A 47 -20.16 -19.39 6.17
N GLU A 48 -19.15 -18.52 6.06
CA GLU A 48 -18.42 -18.24 4.82
C GLU A 48 -17.71 -19.50 4.29
N ARG A 49 -17.17 -20.33 5.21
CA ARG A 49 -16.55 -21.62 4.87
C ARG A 49 -17.58 -22.63 4.33
N ALA A 50 -18.76 -22.68 4.93
CA ALA A 50 -19.83 -23.59 4.51
C ALA A 50 -20.46 -23.19 3.16
N GLN A 51 -20.50 -21.88 2.86
CA GLN A 51 -21.01 -21.36 1.59
C GLN A 51 -20.05 -21.64 0.42
N GLY A 52 -18.73 -21.65 0.67
CA GLY A 52 -17.71 -22.00 -0.32
C GLY A 52 -17.27 -20.84 -1.24
N ASP A 53 -17.82 -19.64 -1.07
CA ASP A 53 -17.50 -18.47 -1.92
C ASP A 53 -16.04 -17.99 -1.81
N PHE A 54 -15.36 -18.38 -0.72
CA PHE A 54 -13.99 -17.94 -0.39
C PHE A 54 -12.99 -19.11 -0.25
N GLU A 55 -13.25 -20.27 -0.83
CA GLU A 55 -12.39 -21.48 -0.69
C GLU A 55 -10.91 -21.20 -0.92
N SER A 56 -10.56 -20.49 -2.00
CA SER A 56 -9.16 -20.16 -2.31
C SER A 56 -8.51 -19.26 -1.26
N ASP A 57 -9.28 -18.33 -0.67
CA ASP A 57 -8.79 -17.43 0.37
C ASP A 57 -8.52 -18.20 1.68
N PHE A 58 -9.41 -19.13 2.05
CA PHE A 58 -9.21 -20.02 3.20
C PHE A 58 -7.97 -20.90 3.04
N ASP A 59 -7.85 -21.61 1.91
CA ASP A 59 -6.74 -22.53 1.67
C ASP A 59 -5.39 -21.80 1.62
N THR A 60 -5.36 -20.66 0.93
CA THR A 60 -4.14 -19.85 0.83
C THR A 60 -3.71 -19.35 2.20
N ALA A 61 -4.63 -18.75 2.97
CA ALA A 61 -4.36 -18.24 4.32
C ALA A 61 -3.90 -19.35 5.28
N TRP A 62 -4.58 -20.49 5.26
CA TRP A 62 -4.20 -21.65 6.05
C TRP A 62 -2.77 -22.09 5.73
N HIS A 63 -2.46 -22.22 4.44
CA HIS A 63 -1.15 -22.64 3.98
C HIS A 63 -0.04 -21.64 4.36
N HIS A 64 -0.33 -20.33 4.42
CA HIS A 64 0.64 -19.35 4.94
C HIS A 64 0.95 -19.55 6.42
N GLY A 65 -0.07 -19.79 7.25
CA GLY A 65 0.13 -20.02 8.67
C GLY A 65 0.89 -21.32 8.98
N GLU A 66 0.59 -22.41 8.27
CA GLU A 66 1.33 -23.68 8.39
C GLU A 66 2.82 -23.51 8.06
N ARG A 67 3.11 -22.74 7.01
CA ARG A 67 4.48 -22.47 6.58
C ARG A 67 5.23 -21.61 7.58
N PHE A 68 4.56 -20.61 8.15
CA PHE A 68 5.13 -19.83 9.24
C PHE A 68 5.37 -20.69 10.49
N LEU A 69 4.45 -21.60 10.82
CA LEU A 69 4.63 -22.56 11.91
C LEU A 69 5.87 -23.43 11.69
N ALA A 70 6.04 -24.00 10.51
CA ALA A 70 7.15 -24.89 10.19
C ALA A 70 8.51 -24.19 10.01
N SER A 71 8.51 -22.93 9.57
CA SER A 71 9.72 -22.19 9.19
C SER A 71 10.73 -22.03 10.33
N ALA A 72 12.01 -22.17 10.00
CA ALA A 72 13.14 -21.91 10.89
C ALA A 72 13.25 -20.44 11.35
N ASP A 73 12.76 -19.50 10.55
CA ASP A 73 12.70 -18.08 10.94
C ASP A 73 11.36 -17.70 11.57
N GLY A 74 10.33 -18.55 11.40
CA GLY A 74 9.03 -18.44 12.07
C GLY A 74 9.02 -19.18 13.41
N LEU A 75 8.05 -20.07 13.59
CA LEU A 75 7.82 -20.74 14.89
C LEU A 75 8.61 -22.03 15.09
N ARG A 76 9.32 -22.54 14.07
CA ARG A 76 10.18 -23.75 14.15
C ARG A 76 9.43 -25.00 14.63
N GLY A 77 8.18 -25.16 14.23
CA GLY A 77 7.29 -26.25 14.63
C GLY A 77 6.73 -26.11 16.05
N ARG A 78 7.05 -25.03 16.78
CA ARG A 78 6.49 -24.77 18.11
C ARG A 78 5.10 -24.16 17.96
N VAL A 79 4.10 -24.83 18.55
CA VAL A 79 2.76 -24.24 18.72
C VAL A 79 2.88 -23.02 19.66
N PRO A 80 2.39 -21.84 19.26
CA PRO A 80 2.47 -20.65 20.09
C PRO A 80 1.51 -20.74 21.27
N ASP A 81 1.89 -20.12 22.40
CA ASP A 81 1.03 -20.03 23.58
C ASP A 81 -0.06 -18.98 23.39
N ARG A 82 0.17 -18.02 22.48
CA ARG A 82 -0.73 -16.88 22.26
C ARG A 82 -0.65 -16.38 20.82
N VAL A 83 -1.82 -16.20 20.18
CA VAL A 83 -1.96 -15.41 18.96
C VAL A 83 -3.00 -14.31 19.20
N GLU A 84 -2.73 -13.10 18.75
CA GLU A 84 -3.63 -11.94 18.90
C GLU A 84 -3.90 -11.32 17.55
N TRP A 85 -5.17 -11.31 17.14
CA TRP A 85 -5.59 -10.55 15.98
C TRP A 85 -5.73 -9.09 16.37
N GLN A 86 -5.16 -8.18 15.58
CA GLN A 86 -5.20 -6.74 15.87
C GLN A 86 -6.45 -6.06 15.31
N GLY A 87 -7.15 -6.72 14.38
CA GLY A 87 -8.37 -6.21 13.78
C GLY A 87 -8.16 -4.95 12.92
N PRO A 88 -9.27 -4.37 12.39
CA PRO A 88 -9.21 -3.19 11.54
C PRO A 88 -8.88 -1.89 12.28
N GLY A 89 -8.89 -1.90 13.62
CA GLY A 89 -8.72 -0.71 14.45
C GLY A 89 -7.27 -0.44 14.77
N LYS A 90 -6.62 0.48 14.04
CA LYS A 90 -5.31 1.00 14.44
C LYS A 90 -5.49 2.17 15.41
N PRO A 91 -4.90 2.15 16.61
CA PRO A 91 -4.99 3.28 17.52
C PRO A 91 -4.37 4.52 16.84
N PRO A 92 -5.05 5.68 16.91
CA PRO A 92 -4.57 6.90 16.28
C PRO A 92 -3.26 7.38 16.94
N GLY A 93 -2.34 7.91 16.13
CA GLY A 93 -1.18 8.66 16.61
C GLY A 93 0.12 7.87 16.84
N TYR A 94 0.16 6.56 16.58
CA TYR A 94 1.41 5.78 16.65
C TYR A 94 1.78 5.17 15.30
N ASP A 95 3.03 5.35 14.87
CA ASP A 95 3.62 4.53 13.81
C ASP A 95 3.90 3.13 14.37
N GLN A 96 2.85 2.31 14.36
CA GLN A 96 2.96 0.91 14.70
C GLN A 96 3.55 0.14 13.51
N ILE A 97 4.47 -0.78 13.83
CA ILE A 97 4.91 -1.83 12.93
C ILE A 97 3.65 -2.48 12.35
N PRO A 98 3.56 -2.66 11.02
CA PRO A 98 2.41 -3.31 10.41
C PRO A 98 2.33 -4.75 10.90
N ALA A 99 1.38 -5.00 11.80
CA ALA A 99 1.12 -6.32 12.33
C ALA A 99 -0.40 -6.48 12.44
N ASP A 100 -0.92 -7.41 11.67
CA ASP A 100 -2.33 -7.82 11.71
C ASP A 100 -2.49 -8.97 12.71
N LEU A 101 -1.42 -9.74 12.92
CA LEU A 101 -1.28 -10.73 13.98
C LEU A 101 -0.04 -10.46 14.84
N ARG A 102 -0.16 -10.73 16.15
CA ARG A 102 0.96 -10.82 17.08
C ARG A 102 1.01 -12.21 17.68
N VAL A 103 2.18 -12.84 17.70
CA VAL A 103 2.36 -14.20 18.23
C VAL A 103 3.37 -14.17 19.37
N ASP A 104 2.93 -14.65 20.55
CA ASP A 104 3.69 -14.68 21.81
C ASP A 104 4.33 -13.34 22.21
N HIS A 105 3.79 -12.22 21.72
CA HIS A 105 4.38 -10.87 21.83
C HIS A 105 5.80 -10.72 21.24
N VAL A 106 6.27 -11.70 20.47
CA VAL A 106 7.60 -11.72 19.86
C VAL A 106 7.50 -11.53 18.35
N PHE A 107 6.62 -12.27 17.69
CA PHE A 107 6.49 -12.20 16.24
C PHE A 107 5.40 -11.22 15.85
N LEU A 108 5.74 -10.34 14.92
CA LEU A 108 4.84 -9.38 14.30
C LEU A 108 4.61 -9.85 12.87
N VAL A 109 3.35 -10.09 12.50
CA VAL A 109 3.01 -10.64 11.19
C VAL A 109 1.98 -9.73 10.52
N SER A 110 2.34 -9.19 9.36
CA SER A 110 1.40 -8.52 8.46
C SER A 110 0.87 -9.50 7.42
N CYS A 111 -0.45 -9.51 7.27
CA CYS A 111 -1.15 -10.24 6.23
C CYS A 111 -1.35 -9.32 5.02
N LYS A 112 -0.83 -9.70 3.85
CA LYS A 112 -0.88 -8.87 2.64
C LYS A 112 -1.36 -9.68 1.46
N TYR A 113 -2.61 -9.44 1.04
CA TYR A 113 -3.27 -10.19 -0.02
C TYR A 113 -3.75 -9.26 -1.14
N GLY A 114 -3.30 -9.53 -2.38
CA GLY A 114 -3.88 -8.95 -3.59
C GLY A 114 -3.48 -7.49 -3.90
N SER A 115 -2.38 -6.99 -3.36
CA SER A 115 -1.90 -5.63 -3.66
C SER A 115 -0.41 -5.49 -3.47
N ASP A 116 0.29 -4.90 -4.45
CA ASP A 116 1.72 -4.57 -4.36
C ASP A 116 1.96 -3.16 -3.80
N ILE A 117 0.90 -2.45 -3.41
CA ILE A 117 0.99 -1.12 -2.80
C ILE A 117 1.67 -1.22 -1.43
N LEU A 118 2.67 -0.36 -1.20
CA LEU A 118 3.37 -0.22 0.08
C LEU A 118 2.74 0.90 0.94
N TYR A 119 2.31 2.00 0.30
CA TYR A 119 1.69 3.14 0.98
C TYR A 119 0.53 3.72 0.18
N ASN A 120 -0.50 4.14 0.92
CA ASN A 120 -1.45 5.16 0.48
C ASN A 120 -1.22 6.38 1.37
N ALA A 121 -0.78 7.49 0.78
CA ALA A 121 -0.42 8.71 1.50
C ALA A 121 -0.88 9.96 0.72
N SER A 122 -0.82 11.15 1.32
CA SER A 122 -0.91 12.37 0.51
C SER A 122 0.40 12.57 -0.27
N PRO A 123 0.35 13.19 -1.46
CA PRO A 123 1.55 13.49 -2.24
C PRO A 123 2.61 14.27 -1.45
N ALA A 124 2.23 15.31 -0.72
CA ALA A 124 3.15 16.07 0.13
C ALA A 124 3.84 15.20 1.20
N HIS A 125 3.15 14.21 1.76
CA HIS A 125 3.77 13.29 2.72
C HIS A 125 4.87 12.43 2.08
N VAL A 126 4.70 12.05 0.82
CA VAL A 126 5.71 11.28 0.06
C VAL A 126 6.84 12.17 -0.40
N PHE A 127 6.52 13.24 -1.15
CA PHE A 127 7.49 13.99 -1.94
C PHE A 127 8.17 15.12 -1.17
N ASP A 128 7.49 15.73 -0.19
CA ASP A 128 8.05 16.82 0.63
C ASP A 128 8.61 16.32 1.95
N ARG A 129 7.90 15.40 2.61
CA ARG A 129 8.27 14.93 3.95
C ARG A 129 9.01 13.61 3.94
N LEU A 130 9.26 13.03 2.77
CA LEU A 130 9.98 11.77 2.60
C LEU A 130 9.45 10.66 3.53
N LEU A 131 8.13 10.60 3.72
CA LEU A 131 7.44 9.67 4.62
C LEU A 131 7.86 9.77 6.11
N ALA A 132 8.46 10.88 6.55
CA ALA A 132 8.96 11.05 7.93
C ALA A 132 7.86 11.32 8.95
N GLU A 133 6.85 12.11 8.59
CA GLU A 133 5.79 12.57 9.50
C GLU A 133 4.40 12.54 8.85
N LYS A 134 3.47 11.79 9.45
CA LYS A 134 2.05 11.83 9.10
C LYS A 134 1.38 13.10 9.60
N ARG A 135 1.72 14.25 9.01
CA ARG A 135 0.91 15.48 9.10
C ARG A 135 0.11 15.62 7.80
N GLY A 136 -1.20 15.80 7.91
CA GLY A 136 -2.05 15.99 6.75
C GLY A 136 -2.09 17.47 6.39
N ASP A 137 -1.29 17.91 5.42
CA ASP A 137 -1.67 19.13 4.70
C ASP A 137 -2.74 18.75 3.69
N ARG A 138 -3.86 19.49 3.73
CA ARG A 138 -5.02 19.28 2.85
C ARG A 138 -4.92 20.14 1.59
N THR A 139 -3.71 20.36 1.10
CA THR A 139 -3.47 21.14 -0.12
C THR A 139 -3.73 20.27 -1.35
N ASP A 140 -4.41 20.83 -2.36
CA ASP A 140 -4.57 20.14 -3.64
C ASP A 140 -3.22 20.13 -4.36
N TRP A 141 -2.56 18.97 -4.38
CA TRP A 141 -1.23 18.81 -4.97
C TRP A 141 -1.17 19.26 -6.43
N PHE A 142 -2.25 19.07 -7.20
CA PHE A 142 -2.25 19.45 -8.62
C PHE A 142 -2.21 20.97 -8.80
N LEU A 143 -2.90 21.72 -7.94
CA LEU A 143 -2.79 23.18 -7.88
C LEU A 143 -1.40 23.63 -7.42
N GLU A 144 -0.74 22.86 -6.57
CA GLU A 144 0.56 23.21 -6.03
C GLU A 144 1.70 23.01 -7.04
N VAL A 145 1.69 21.91 -7.80
CA VAL A 145 2.83 21.56 -8.67
C VAL A 145 2.61 21.87 -10.14
N ALA A 146 1.37 22.00 -10.60
CA ALA A 146 1.06 22.28 -12.01
C ALA A 146 -0.23 23.10 -12.18
N PRO A 147 -0.34 24.30 -11.57
CA PRO A 147 -1.58 25.08 -11.56
C PRO A 147 -2.09 25.42 -12.96
N GLU A 148 -1.20 25.79 -13.89
CA GLU A 148 -1.59 26.17 -15.26
C GLU A 148 -2.16 24.98 -16.03
N ALA A 149 -1.49 23.83 -15.97
CA ALA A 149 -1.92 22.63 -16.67
C ALA A 149 -3.22 22.07 -16.09
N TYR A 150 -3.39 22.14 -14.76
CA TYR A 150 -4.64 21.73 -14.12
C TYR A 150 -5.79 22.66 -14.49
N HIS A 151 -5.53 23.96 -14.56
CA HIS A 151 -6.51 24.96 -14.95
C HIS A 151 -6.93 24.82 -16.43
N ASP A 152 -6.00 24.56 -17.34
CA ASP A 152 -6.31 24.30 -18.76
C ASP A 152 -7.18 23.04 -18.92
N LEU A 153 -6.81 21.93 -18.26
CA LEU A 153 -7.61 20.71 -18.27
C LEU A 153 -9.03 20.96 -17.75
N TYR A 154 -9.17 21.75 -16.67
CA TYR A 154 -10.47 22.15 -16.13
C TYR A 154 -11.30 22.94 -17.15
N ARG A 155 -10.75 24.01 -17.73
CA ARG A 155 -11.46 24.86 -18.71
C ARG A 155 -11.96 24.05 -19.91
N ARG A 156 -11.11 23.16 -20.44
CA ARG A 156 -11.46 22.30 -21.56
C ARG A 156 -12.51 21.28 -21.18
N SER A 157 -12.44 20.73 -19.96
CA SER A 157 -13.45 19.79 -19.46
C SER A 157 -14.82 20.46 -19.32
N VAL A 158 -14.88 21.69 -18.81
CA VAL A 158 -16.12 22.48 -18.72
C VAL A 158 -16.71 22.75 -20.12
N ALA A 159 -15.87 23.17 -21.07
CA ALA A 159 -16.29 23.44 -22.45
C ALA A 159 -16.80 22.17 -23.16
N ALA A 160 -16.05 21.06 -23.08
CA ALA A 160 -16.41 19.79 -23.70
C ALA A 160 -17.68 19.16 -23.09
N ALA A 161 -17.92 19.41 -21.80
CA ALA A 161 -19.12 18.97 -21.10
C ALA A 161 -20.34 19.89 -21.34
N GLY A 162 -20.17 21.03 -22.03
CA GLY A 162 -21.24 22.01 -22.25
C GLY A 162 -21.81 22.59 -20.95
N LEU A 163 -20.97 22.75 -19.92
CA LEU A 163 -21.41 23.25 -18.62
C LEU A 163 -21.36 24.77 -18.55
N ASP A 164 -22.50 25.39 -18.29
CA ASP A 164 -22.63 26.82 -18.00
C ASP A 164 -22.56 27.11 -16.48
N ASP A 165 -22.34 28.37 -16.11
CA ASP A 165 -22.28 28.84 -14.71
C ASP A 165 -21.30 28.05 -13.84
N MET A 166 -20.11 27.81 -14.38
CA MET A 166 -18.99 27.15 -13.69
C MET A 166 -17.97 28.19 -13.19
N PRO A 167 -17.26 27.94 -12.08
CA PRO A 167 -16.23 28.86 -11.58
C PRO A 167 -15.16 29.15 -12.64
N GLU A 168 -14.59 30.37 -12.62
CA GLU A 168 -13.60 30.78 -13.61
C GLU A 168 -12.34 29.92 -13.53
N THR A 169 -11.92 29.56 -12.32
CA THR A 169 -10.71 28.77 -12.05
C THR A 169 -10.99 27.47 -11.32
N VAL A 170 -10.10 26.47 -11.50
CA VAL A 170 -10.24 25.16 -10.85
C VAL A 170 -10.08 25.25 -9.32
N ALA A 171 -9.33 26.25 -8.84
CA ALA A 171 -9.15 26.53 -7.41
C ALA A 171 -10.44 27.01 -6.71
N GLN A 172 -11.41 27.52 -7.48
CA GLN A 172 -12.69 28.00 -6.97
C GLN A 172 -13.79 26.93 -6.95
N LEU A 173 -13.48 25.69 -7.37
CA LEU A 173 -14.46 24.59 -7.32
C LEU A 173 -14.85 24.28 -5.87
N ASP A 174 -16.14 24.44 -5.58
CA ASP A 174 -16.77 23.99 -4.35
C ASP A 174 -17.36 22.57 -4.48
N GLY A 175 -18.11 22.12 -3.48
CA GLY A 175 -18.70 20.78 -3.49
C GLY A 175 -19.73 20.57 -4.60
N GLU A 176 -20.53 21.59 -4.90
CA GLU A 176 -21.64 21.51 -5.85
C GLU A 176 -21.12 21.52 -7.29
N THR A 177 -20.31 22.51 -7.64
CA THR A 177 -19.72 22.67 -8.96
C THR A 177 -18.79 21.50 -9.30
N ARG A 178 -18.05 20.97 -8.32
CA ARG A 178 -17.25 19.75 -8.50
C ARG A 178 -18.12 18.54 -8.81
N GLN A 179 -19.27 18.40 -8.17
CA GLN A 179 -20.16 17.27 -8.42
C GLN A 179 -20.79 17.37 -9.81
N ARG A 180 -21.23 18.56 -10.23
CA ARG A 180 -21.70 18.83 -11.61
C ARG A 180 -20.66 18.43 -12.67
N LEU A 181 -19.40 18.82 -12.48
CA LEU A 181 -18.31 18.46 -13.39
C LEU A 181 -18.05 16.95 -13.42
N LYS A 182 -18.09 16.29 -12.26
CA LYS A 182 -17.91 14.83 -12.16
C LYS A 182 -19.00 14.06 -12.87
N ASP A 183 -20.26 14.50 -12.75
CA ASP A 183 -21.40 13.82 -13.34
C ASP A 183 -21.44 13.99 -14.87
N ALA A 184 -20.90 15.10 -15.38
CA ALA A 184 -20.80 15.35 -16.81
C ALA A 184 -19.61 14.63 -17.49
N LEU A 185 -18.62 14.19 -16.72
CA LEU A 185 -17.45 13.49 -17.24
C LEU A 185 -17.54 11.96 -17.03
N PRO A 186 -16.96 11.15 -17.92
CA PRO A 186 -16.89 9.71 -17.70
C PRO A 186 -16.21 9.37 -16.37
N THR A 187 -16.92 8.66 -15.48
CA THR A 187 -16.37 8.23 -14.19
C THR A 187 -15.34 7.11 -14.35
N ARG A 188 -15.47 6.30 -15.40
CA ARG A 188 -14.59 5.17 -15.76
C ARG A 188 -14.30 5.20 -17.26
N GLY A 189 -13.18 4.57 -17.63
CA GLY A 189 -12.76 4.45 -19.03
C GLY A 189 -11.93 5.62 -19.53
N ALA A 190 -11.80 5.71 -20.85
CA ALA A 190 -11.00 6.73 -21.52
C ALA A 190 -11.55 8.15 -21.26
N TRP A 191 -10.71 9.16 -21.46
CA TRP A 191 -11.20 10.53 -21.61
C TRP A 191 -11.87 10.68 -22.98
N PRO A 192 -12.85 11.59 -23.13
CA PRO A 192 -13.28 12.03 -24.45
C PRO A 192 -12.09 12.42 -25.32
N ASP A 193 -12.12 12.14 -26.62
CA ASP A 193 -10.98 12.32 -27.53
C ASP A 193 -10.43 13.76 -27.48
N GLU A 194 -11.31 14.75 -27.36
CA GLU A 194 -11.00 16.17 -27.23
C GLU A 194 -10.20 16.51 -25.95
N LEU A 195 -10.37 15.71 -24.89
CA LEU A 195 -9.71 15.87 -23.60
C LEU A 195 -8.49 14.96 -23.45
N ALA A 196 -8.27 14.02 -24.37
CA ALA A 196 -7.16 13.07 -24.29
C ALA A 196 -5.78 13.77 -24.35
N ALA A 197 -5.60 14.74 -25.25
CA ALA A 197 -4.36 15.53 -25.33
C ALA A 197 -4.17 16.42 -24.09
N PRO A 198 -5.13 17.29 -23.71
CA PRO A 198 -5.02 18.11 -22.50
C PRO A 198 -4.76 17.30 -21.23
N TYR A 199 -5.38 16.12 -21.12
CA TYR A 199 -5.13 15.24 -19.99
C TYR A 199 -3.70 14.69 -19.97
N ARG A 200 -3.14 14.30 -21.13
CA ARG A 200 -1.73 13.90 -21.23
C ARG A 200 -0.78 15.03 -20.85
N ASP A 201 -1.07 16.26 -21.29
CA ASP A 201 -0.24 17.43 -20.96
C ASP A 201 -0.27 17.71 -19.45
N PHE A 202 -1.45 17.64 -18.83
CA PHE A 202 -1.61 17.71 -17.38
C PHE A 202 -0.84 16.61 -16.65
N VAL A 203 -0.98 15.35 -17.09
CA VAL A 203 -0.27 14.19 -16.51
C VAL A 203 1.24 14.41 -16.56
N ASN A 204 1.77 14.84 -17.71
CA ASN A 204 3.20 15.10 -17.87
C ASN A 204 3.68 16.26 -16.98
N ALA A 205 2.96 17.39 -16.97
CA ALA A 205 3.31 18.56 -16.17
C ALA A 205 3.39 18.22 -14.67
N VAL A 206 2.38 17.52 -14.14
CA VAL A 206 2.37 17.08 -12.74
C VAL A 206 3.53 16.13 -12.45
N SER A 207 3.78 15.17 -13.34
CA SER A 207 4.84 14.16 -13.14
C SER A 207 6.22 14.79 -13.10
N VAL A 208 6.52 15.69 -14.05
CA VAL A 208 7.79 16.43 -14.11
C VAL A 208 7.99 17.31 -12.88
N ALA A 209 6.99 18.13 -12.53
CA ALA A 209 7.10 19.02 -11.38
C ALA A 209 7.24 18.24 -10.06
N THR A 210 6.49 17.14 -9.91
CA THR A 210 6.58 16.27 -8.72
C THR A 210 7.93 15.57 -8.63
N ALA A 211 8.47 15.07 -9.75
CA ALA A 211 9.78 14.41 -9.78
C ALA A 211 10.92 15.38 -9.44
N HIS A 212 10.91 16.59 -10.00
CA HIS A 212 11.89 17.63 -9.63
C HIS A 212 11.82 17.96 -8.15
N ARG A 213 10.61 18.19 -7.63
CA ARG A 213 10.41 18.51 -6.22
C ARG A 213 10.90 17.39 -5.29
N TRP A 214 10.60 16.13 -5.61
CA TRP A 214 11.09 15.01 -4.83
C TRP A 214 12.62 14.89 -4.89
N LYS A 215 13.22 15.13 -6.05
CA LYS A 215 14.68 15.15 -6.22
C LYS A 215 15.34 16.23 -5.36
N ASP A 216 14.75 17.42 -5.31
CA ASP A 216 15.26 18.53 -4.50
C ASP A 216 15.23 18.20 -3.00
N ASN A 217 14.20 17.48 -2.55
CA ASN A 217 14.12 17.01 -1.16
C ASN A 217 15.02 15.80 -0.86
N LEU A 218 15.53 15.10 -1.88
CA LEU A 218 16.48 13.98 -1.75
C LEU A 218 17.93 14.41 -1.98
N ALA A 219 18.27 15.63 -1.54
CA ALA A 219 19.53 16.29 -1.85
C ALA A 219 20.77 15.56 -1.31
N ASP A 220 20.66 14.90 -0.16
CA ASP A 220 21.79 14.22 0.47
C ASP A 220 21.63 12.69 0.59
N ARG A 221 22.75 12.02 0.88
CA ARG A 221 22.80 10.56 1.00
C ARG A 221 22.02 10.01 2.19
N SER A 222 21.89 10.80 3.26
CA SER A 222 21.16 10.39 4.45
C SER A 222 19.66 10.36 4.16
N ASP A 223 19.13 11.38 3.49
CA ASP A 223 17.73 11.46 3.08
C ASP A 223 17.38 10.38 2.06
N GLN A 224 18.26 10.08 1.11
CA GLN A 224 18.09 8.95 0.17
C GLN A 224 18.01 7.61 0.90
N GLU A 225 18.85 7.39 1.92
CA GLU A 225 18.83 6.17 2.72
C GLU A 225 17.57 6.04 3.56
N LEU A 226 17.21 7.09 4.29
CA LEU A 226 15.99 7.12 5.09
C LEU A 226 14.75 6.96 4.21
N MET A 227 14.72 7.60 3.04
CA MET A 227 13.61 7.47 2.10
C MET A 227 13.49 6.04 1.59
N LEU A 228 14.59 5.39 1.18
CA LEU A 228 14.57 3.99 0.77
C LEU A 228 14.03 3.08 1.87
N TRP A 229 14.50 3.25 3.11
CA TRP A 229 14.02 2.44 4.24
C TRP A 229 12.54 2.63 4.50
N ARG A 230 12.05 3.86 4.40
CA ARG A 230 10.63 4.18 4.55
C ARG A 230 9.83 3.60 3.39
N LEU A 231 10.26 3.75 2.15
CA LEU A 231 9.63 3.13 0.99
C LEU A 231 9.50 1.61 1.18
N LEU A 232 10.57 0.94 1.62
CA LEU A 232 10.61 -0.50 1.87
C LEU A 232 10.03 -0.92 3.23
N ARG A 233 9.43 0.02 3.97
CA ARG A 233 8.75 -0.21 5.25
C ARG A 233 9.64 -0.88 6.31
N PHE A 234 10.94 -0.59 6.33
CA PHE A 234 11.81 -1.06 7.41
C PHE A 234 11.36 -0.46 8.75
N GLN A 235 11.45 -1.28 9.79
CA GLN A 235 11.03 -0.91 11.14
C GLN A 235 12.15 -1.18 12.15
N PRO A 236 12.09 -0.57 13.35
CA PRO A 236 13.09 -0.82 14.39
C PRO A 236 13.19 -2.28 14.84
N ALA A 237 12.12 -3.07 14.66
CA ALA A 237 12.11 -4.51 14.90
C ALA A 237 11.72 -5.26 13.61
N PRO A 238 12.25 -6.48 13.40
CA PRO A 238 11.86 -7.30 12.27
C PRO A 238 10.40 -7.73 12.39
N TYR A 239 9.77 -7.91 11.24
CA TYR A 239 8.41 -8.43 11.14
C TYR A 239 8.28 -9.29 9.89
N PHE A 240 7.19 -10.05 9.80
CA PHE A 240 6.95 -10.99 8.72
C PHE A 240 5.79 -10.50 7.85
N VAL A 241 5.90 -10.77 6.57
CA VAL A 241 4.81 -10.57 5.61
C VAL A 241 4.39 -11.93 5.08
N LEU A 242 3.12 -12.25 5.28
CA LEU A 242 2.48 -13.45 4.77
C LEU A 242 1.30 -13.05 3.88
N GLY A 243 1.17 -13.70 2.72
CA GLY A 243 0.01 -13.56 1.86
C GLY A 243 0.39 -13.70 0.39
N GLN A 244 -0.19 -12.88 -0.48
CA GLN A 244 -0.06 -13.07 -1.92
C GLN A 244 0.00 -11.73 -2.66
N SER A 245 0.89 -11.62 -3.65
CA SER A 245 0.93 -10.47 -4.57
C SER A 245 -0.26 -10.48 -5.52
N SER A 246 -0.42 -9.40 -6.28
CA SER A 246 -1.54 -9.25 -7.23
C SER A 246 -1.56 -10.31 -8.34
N ASP A 247 -0.40 -10.86 -8.70
CA ASP A 247 -0.23 -11.91 -9.71
C ASP A 247 -0.38 -13.34 -9.16
N GLY A 248 -0.67 -13.49 -7.87
CA GLY A 248 -0.81 -14.81 -7.23
C GLY A 248 0.48 -15.37 -6.62
N THR A 249 1.62 -14.66 -6.71
CA THR A 249 2.88 -15.16 -6.11
C THR A 249 2.79 -15.15 -4.58
N PRO A 250 3.10 -16.26 -3.88
CA PRO A 250 3.11 -16.29 -2.43
C PRO A 250 4.16 -15.33 -1.85
N LEU A 251 3.73 -14.44 -0.97
CA LEU A 251 4.56 -13.55 -0.16
C LEU A 251 4.79 -14.20 1.20
N ARG A 252 6.03 -14.61 1.44
CA ARG A 252 6.48 -15.20 2.70
C ARG A 252 7.91 -14.76 2.97
N PHE A 253 8.08 -13.70 3.73
CA PHE A 253 9.42 -13.20 4.04
C PHE A 253 9.44 -12.44 5.37
N ARG A 254 10.61 -12.41 5.98
CA ARG A 254 10.94 -11.51 7.08
C ARG A 254 11.52 -10.22 6.52
N VAL A 255 10.99 -9.08 6.95
CA VAL A 255 11.61 -7.77 6.71
C VAL A 255 12.65 -7.53 7.81
N GLY A 256 13.90 -7.32 7.42
CA GLY A 256 14.98 -6.96 8.33
C GLY A 256 14.88 -5.52 8.85
N THR A 257 15.71 -5.18 9.82
CA THR A 257 15.80 -3.82 10.38
C THR A 257 16.74 -2.93 9.56
N PRO A 258 16.73 -1.60 9.75
CA PRO A 258 17.75 -0.72 9.19
C PRO A 258 19.19 -1.11 9.57
N SER A 259 19.38 -1.67 10.76
CA SER A 259 20.68 -2.19 11.22
C SER A 259 21.12 -3.43 10.44
N ASP A 260 20.18 -4.34 10.12
CA ASP A 260 20.45 -5.49 9.24
C ASP A 260 20.82 -5.04 7.83
N PHE A 261 20.13 -4.01 7.32
CA PHE A 261 20.43 -3.42 6.03
C PHE A 261 21.85 -2.87 5.98
N ARG A 262 22.24 -1.98 6.91
CA ARG A 262 23.57 -1.34 6.92
C ARG A 262 24.73 -2.33 7.07
N ARG A 263 24.49 -3.49 7.69
CA ARG A 263 25.51 -4.55 7.81
C ARG A 263 25.87 -5.17 6.46
N ASN A 264 24.92 -5.22 5.53
CA ASN A 264 25.05 -5.98 4.29
C ASN A 264 25.04 -5.12 3.02
N TYR A 265 24.45 -3.92 3.11
CA TYR A 265 24.18 -3.05 1.97
C TYR A 265 24.53 -1.60 2.24
N ALA A 266 24.81 -0.85 1.17
CA ALA A 266 24.95 0.60 1.19
C ALA A 266 24.42 1.19 -0.12
N ILE A 267 23.77 2.35 -0.05
CA ILE A 267 23.26 3.02 -1.27
C ILE A 267 24.43 3.52 -2.12
N ARG A 268 24.43 3.12 -3.39
CA ARG A 268 25.33 3.63 -4.43
C ARG A 268 24.69 4.77 -5.20
N ALA A 269 23.41 4.64 -5.55
CA ALA A 269 22.64 5.65 -6.28
C ALA A 269 21.17 5.56 -5.89
N PHE A 270 20.49 6.71 -5.90
CA PHE A 270 19.04 6.80 -5.72
C PHE A 270 18.53 7.81 -6.75
N ASP A 271 17.88 7.31 -7.79
CA ASP A 271 17.42 8.09 -8.92
C ASP A 271 15.90 8.20 -8.88
N VAL A 272 15.38 9.38 -9.21
CA VAL A 272 13.94 9.64 -9.39
C VAL A 272 13.71 10.38 -10.69
N TRP A 273 12.66 10.01 -11.41
CA TRP A 273 12.32 10.66 -12.68
C TRP A 273 10.82 10.58 -12.95
N ALA A 274 10.33 11.54 -13.74
CA ALA A 274 8.95 11.57 -14.19
C ALA A 274 8.69 10.44 -15.20
N ASP A 275 7.51 9.83 -15.09
CA ASP A 275 6.95 8.93 -16.09
C ASP A 275 5.47 9.29 -16.27
N ALA A 276 4.82 8.78 -17.30
CA ALA A 276 3.43 9.08 -17.58
C ALA A 276 2.73 7.87 -18.19
N MET A 277 1.94 7.16 -17.38
CA MET A 277 1.16 6.00 -17.80
C MET A 277 -0.30 6.19 -17.36
N GLY A 278 -1.07 6.92 -18.16
CA GLY A 278 -2.51 7.16 -17.94
C GLY A 278 -2.86 8.02 -16.71
N GLN A 279 -1.92 8.29 -15.81
CA GLN A 279 -2.03 9.16 -14.65
C GLN A 279 -0.64 9.70 -14.28
N PRO A 280 -0.53 10.81 -13.50
CA PRO A 280 0.76 11.32 -13.07
C PRO A 280 1.57 10.28 -12.29
N MET A 281 2.84 10.10 -12.65
CA MET A 281 3.70 9.06 -12.09
C MET A 281 5.13 9.55 -11.88
N VAL A 282 5.74 9.13 -10.77
CA VAL A 282 7.18 9.33 -10.54
C VAL A 282 7.82 7.98 -10.23
N ARG A 283 8.81 7.58 -11.02
CA ARG A 283 9.58 6.36 -10.79
C ARG A 283 10.77 6.63 -9.88
N TRP A 284 11.20 5.60 -9.19
CA TRP A 284 12.41 5.62 -8.38
C TRP A 284 13.20 4.32 -8.53
N ARG A 285 14.52 4.44 -8.38
CA ARG A 285 15.45 3.32 -8.43
C ARG A 285 16.56 3.52 -7.41
N ALA A 286 16.81 2.49 -6.62
CA ALA A 286 17.93 2.43 -5.68
C ALA A 286 18.94 1.36 -6.12
N GLU A 287 20.17 1.78 -6.37
CA GLU A 287 21.29 0.87 -6.61
C GLU A 287 22.05 0.66 -5.31
N LEU A 288 22.28 -0.60 -4.94
CA LEU A 288 22.93 -0.96 -3.68
C LEU A 288 24.26 -1.66 -3.91
N ARG A 289 25.28 -1.30 -3.14
CA ARG A 289 26.44 -2.16 -2.92
C ARG A 289 25.98 -3.38 -2.11
N GLY A 290 26.36 -4.59 -2.54
CA GLY A 290 25.99 -5.84 -1.88
C GLY A 290 24.73 -6.52 -2.43
N ALA A 291 23.93 -5.83 -3.26
CA ALA A 291 22.82 -6.42 -3.99
C ALA A 291 23.20 -6.72 -5.45
N ARG A 292 22.55 -7.73 -6.06
CA ARG A 292 22.78 -8.11 -7.47
C ARG A 292 21.97 -7.27 -8.45
N LYS A 293 20.81 -6.78 -8.02
CA LYS A 293 19.86 -6.01 -8.83
C LYS A 293 19.52 -4.70 -8.11
N PRO A 294 19.16 -3.64 -8.85
CA PRO A 294 18.54 -2.46 -8.24
C PRO A 294 17.18 -2.81 -7.65
N ILE A 295 16.71 -1.94 -6.76
CA ILE A 295 15.33 -1.97 -6.27
C ILE A 295 14.59 -0.81 -6.93
N GLU A 296 13.46 -1.10 -7.55
CA GLU A 296 12.68 -0.20 -8.37
C GLU A 296 11.23 -0.19 -7.92
N GLY A 297 10.59 0.96 -8.10
CA GLY A 297 9.17 1.16 -7.89
C GLY A 297 8.71 2.49 -8.47
N HIS A 298 7.44 2.80 -8.24
CA HIS A 298 6.86 4.05 -8.71
C HIS A 298 5.81 4.57 -7.73
N VAL A 299 5.48 5.85 -7.90
CA VAL A 299 4.44 6.54 -7.15
C VAL A 299 3.42 7.09 -8.13
N GLU A 300 2.17 6.65 -8.00
CA GLU A 300 1.05 7.16 -8.80
C GLU A 300 0.34 8.26 -8.01
N VAL A 301 0.15 9.44 -8.62
CA VAL A 301 -0.64 10.53 -8.02
C VAL A 301 -2.00 10.60 -8.71
N ARG A 302 -3.08 10.44 -7.95
CA ARG A 302 -4.43 10.30 -8.51
C ARG A 302 -5.48 10.94 -7.61
N TRP A 303 -6.62 11.33 -8.18
CA TRP A 303 -7.74 11.79 -7.37
C TRP A 303 -8.34 10.64 -6.53
N SER A 304 -8.54 10.85 -5.22
CA SER A 304 -9.08 9.81 -4.32
C SER A 304 -10.54 9.41 -4.60
N ARG A 305 -11.29 10.17 -5.40
CA ARG A 305 -12.74 9.95 -5.65
C ARG A 305 -13.15 10.25 -7.10
N GLY A 306 -12.32 9.83 -8.05
CA GLY A 306 -12.53 10.07 -9.47
C GLY A 306 -12.09 11.47 -9.91
N ARG A 307 -12.17 11.76 -11.21
CA ARG A 307 -11.69 13.00 -11.84
C ARG A 307 -12.23 14.24 -11.09
N PHE A 308 -11.35 15.19 -10.77
CA PHE A 308 -11.68 16.38 -9.97
C PHE A 308 -12.25 16.10 -8.56
N GLY A 309 -12.12 14.88 -8.03
CA GLY A 309 -12.78 14.39 -6.80
C GLY A 309 -12.26 14.91 -5.46
N GLY A 310 -11.49 16.00 -5.45
CA GLY A 310 -10.86 16.59 -4.26
C GLY A 310 -9.34 16.37 -4.22
N VAL A 311 -8.76 16.54 -3.02
CA VAL A 311 -7.31 16.42 -2.80
C VAL A 311 -6.80 15.05 -3.29
N PRO A 312 -5.74 15.01 -4.11
CA PRO A 312 -5.20 13.76 -4.62
C PRO A 312 -4.49 12.93 -3.55
N GLU A 313 -4.36 11.63 -3.83
CA GLU A 313 -3.56 10.68 -3.08
C GLU A 313 -2.34 10.22 -3.90
N ALA A 314 -1.31 9.80 -3.20
CA ALA A 314 -0.14 9.13 -3.74
C ALA A 314 -0.16 7.64 -3.34
N LYS A 315 -0.02 6.77 -4.33
CA LYS A 315 0.14 5.33 -4.15
C LYS A 315 1.57 4.93 -4.44
N VAL A 316 2.27 4.45 -3.43
CA VAL A 316 3.63 3.92 -3.58
C VAL A 316 3.54 2.44 -3.91
N ILE A 317 4.10 2.05 -5.04
CA ILE A 317 4.10 0.68 -5.58
C ILE A 317 5.54 0.22 -5.76
N LEU A 318 5.79 -1.04 -5.43
CA LEU A 318 7.07 -1.70 -5.64
C LEU A 318 7.04 -2.50 -6.94
N ASP A 319 7.97 -2.21 -7.85
CA ASP A 319 8.07 -2.93 -9.13
C ASP A 319 8.98 -4.17 -9.00
N THR A 320 9.94 -4.11 -8.07
CA THR A 320 10.82 -5.25 -7.78
C THR A 320 10.03 -6.36 -7.08
N PRO A 321 10.12 -7.62 -7.53
CA PRO A 321 9.51 -8.74 -6.82
C PRO A 321 9.96 -8.76 -5.36
N HIS A 322 9.02 -8.91 -4.41
CA HIS A 322 9.32 -8.79 -2.98
C HIS A 322 10.46 -9.73 -2.53
N HIS A 323 10.55 -10.94 -3.09
CA HIS A 323 11.61 -11.91 -2.78
C HIS A 323 13.00 -11.51 -3.31
N ASP A 324 13.07 -10.57 -4.25
CA ASP A 324 14.31 -10.02 -4.81
C ASP A 324 14.75 -8.73 -4.08
N VAL A 325 13.94 -8.19 -3.17
CA VAL A 325 14.25 -6.96 -2.41
C VAL A 325 15.34 -7.22 -1.38
N ALA A 326 16.38 -6.38 -1.38
CA ALA A 326 17.43 -6.47 -0.36
C ALA A 326 16.85 -6.26 1.05
N ASN A 327 17.31 -7.06 2.02
CA ASN A 327 16.83 -7.07 3.41
C ASN A 327 15.41 -7.66 3.60
N TYR A 328 14.79 -8.18 2.54
CA TYR A 328 13.67 -9.12 2.67
C TYR A 328 14.24 -10.54 2.60
N HIS A 329 13.91 -11.36 3.59
CA HIS A 329 14.45 -12.70 3.74
C HIS A 329 13.32 -13.71 3.55
N PRO A 330 13.24 -14.40 2.41
CA PRO A 330 12.22 -15.41 2.16
C PRO A 330 12.21 -16.48 3.26
N ILE A 331 11.01 -16.92 3.64
CA ILE A 331 10.83 -18.04 4.57
C ILE A 331 10.12 -19.19 3.85
N ALA A 332 10.60 -20.42 4.09
CA ALA A 332 10.20 -21.62 3.36
C ALA A 332 8.83 -22.18 3.78
#